data_AF-Q6R324-F1
#
_entry.id   AF-Q6R324-F1
#
_cell.length_a   1.000
_cell.length_b   1.000
_cell.length_c   1.000
_cell.angle_alpha   90.00
_cell.angle_beta   90.00
_cell.angle_gamma   90.00
#
_symmetry.space_group_name_H-M   'P 1'
#
loop_
_entity.id
_entity.type
_entity.pdbx_description
1 polymer ?
#
loop_
_entity_poly.entity_id
_entity_poly.type
_entity_poly.pdbx_seq_one_letter_code
_entity_poly.pdbx_strand_id
1 'polypeptide(L)'
;MRRIGKLGGQVSNFFKGNSRSSGSSRGRTQEVEEGSSRRAARSPSPEFSNLRSRSNSATSSPVYSRSNSATSSPVRSRPISTVASPTRFDGRGRVTDPGHIQYQTSEWEREQYGLSDAIGHSRYTGYGAPRPERFPVEGHLPNGQYFNVTGVRGPAINAGDDHVIDHGYASHVIDHGEMSYDQAARYREYQSQPVFPSYETSGHDRSNCVHGHAELGREIFGWNIQHDQHATPQDLAEQMRGLRVDGYNSYSSYRNGNDSDSE
;
A
#
# COMPACT_ATOMS: atom_id res chain seq x y z
N MET A 1 -16.27 -62.64 53.65
CA MET A 1 -16.06 -63.27 52.32
C MET A 1 -15.95 -62.19 51.24
N ARG A 2 -15.44 -62.49 50.03
CA ARG A 2 -15.38 -61.61 48.84
C ARG A 2 -16.50 -62.02 47.84
N ARG A 3 -16.87 -61.32 46.74
CA ARG A 3 -16.21 -60.30 45.88
C ARG A 3 -17.23 -59.31 45.23
N ILE A 4 -16.83 -58.04 45.09
CA ILE A 4 -16.79 -57.20 43.85
C ILE A 4 -18.04 -57.09 42.93
N GLY A 5 -18.41 -55.82 42.64
CA GLY A 5 -19.10 -55.36 41.40
C GLY A 5 -18.90 -53.84 41.24
N LYS A 6 -18.65 -53.33 40.02
CA LYS A 6 -18.26 -51.92 39.73
C LYS A 6 -19.04 -51.39 38.50
N LEU A 7 -18.95 -50.07 38.25
CA LEU A 7 -19.62 -49.24 37.22
C LEU A 7 -20.93 -48.60 37.74
N GLY A 8 -21.24 -47.31 37.54
CA GLY A 8 -20.49 -46.21 36.92
C GLY A 8 -21.35 -45.44 35.91
N GLY A 9 -21.61 -44.14 36.14
CA GLY A 9 -22.22 -43.24 35.15
C GLY A 9 -23.29 -42.28 35.69
N GLN A 10 -22.90 -41.02 35.92
CA GLN A 10 -23.81 -39.87 35.88
C GLN A 10 -23.32 -38.93 34.77
N VAL A 11 -24.16 -38.61 33.78
CA VAL A 11 -24.18 -37.27 33.18
C VAL A 11 -25.59 -36.93 32.68
N SER A 12 -26.00 -35.70 32.96
CA SER A 12 -27.08 -34.98 32.27
C SER A 12 -26.51 -34.35 30.97
N ASN A 13 -27.21 -33.60 30.09
CA ASN A 13 -28.49 -32.91 30.17
C ASN A 13 -29.02 -32.55 28.75
N PHE A 14 -30.35 -32.42 28.64
CA PHE A 14 -31.15 -31.52 27.77
C PHE A 14 -31.04 -31.32 26.23
N PHE A 15 -32.27 -31.21 25.69
CA PHE A 15 -32.81 -30.52 24.50
C PHE A 15 -32.36 -30.87 23.07
N LYS A 16 -33.36 -31.33 22.30
CA LYS A 16 -33.34 -31.68 20.89
C LYS A 16 -34.30 -30.75 20.14
N GLY A 17 -33.77 -29.75 19.42
CA GLY A 17 -34.56 -28.84 18.59
C GLY A 17 -34.53 -29.25 17.12
N ASN A 18 -35.70 -29.49 16.52
CA ASN A 18 -35.84 -29.64 15.07
C ASN A 18 -36.07 -28.27 14.41
N SER A 19 -35.41 -28.00 13.28
CA SER A 19 -35.95 -27.15 12.21
C SER A 19 -35.23 -27.40 10.88
N ARG A 20 -35.99 -27.41 9.79
CA ARG A 20 -35.51 -27.52 8.40
C ARG A 20 -35.78 -26.19 7.67
N SER A 21 -34.77 -25.66 6.98
CA SER A 21 -34.93 -24.85 5.74
C SER A 21 -33.53 -24.55 5.19
N SER A 22 -33.15 -24.95 3.98
CA SER A 22 -33.57 -24.48 2.63
C SER A 22 -32.72 -23.31 2.12
N GLY A 23 -32.22 -23.41 0.88
CA GLY A 23 -31.76 -22.25 0.12
C GLY A 23 -30.26 -21.98 0.09
N SER A 24 -29.43 -22.93 -0.39
CA SER A 24 -28.08 -22.60 -0.86
C SER A 24 -28.15 -21.89 -2.22
N SER A 25 -28.56 -20.61 -2.22
CA SER A 25 -28.46 -19.76 -3.38
C SER A 25 -26.99 -19.41 -3.61
N ARG A 26 -26.39 -20.04 -4.63
CA ARG A 26 -25.05 -19.74 -5.14
C ARG A 26 -24.97 -18.30 -5.66
N GLY A 27 -24.80 -17.34 -4.75
CA GLY A 27 -24.44 -15.97 -5.06
C GLY A 27 -23.01 -15.94 -5.59
N ARG A 28 -22.87 -15.94 -6.92
CA ARG A 28 -21.60 -15.73 -7.62
C ARG A 28 -21.13 -14.30 -7.36
N THR A 29 -20.40 -14.08 -6.27
CA THR A 29 -19.60 -12.86 -6.09
C THR A 29 -18.63 -12.81 -7.25
N GLN A 30 -18.89 -11.92 -8.21
CA GLN A 30 -17.88 -11.54 -9.20
C GLN A 30 -16.66 -11.04 -8.43
N GLU A 31 -15.49 -11.40 -8.92
CA GLU A 31 -14.22 -10.90 -8.40
C GLU A 31 -14.17 -9.41 -8.70
N VAL A 32 -14.58 -8.59 -7.72
CA VAL A 32 -14.16 -7.20 -7.65
C VAL A 32 -12.69 -7.27 -7.27
N GLU A 33 -11.82 -6.96 -8.23
CA GLU A 33 -10.37 -6.92 -8.04
C GLU A 33 -10.06 -6.03 -6.83
N GLU A 34 -9.45 -6.60 -5.80
CA GLU A 34 -8.89 -5.83 -4.68
C GLU A 34 -7.82 -4.88 -5.26
N GLY A 35 -8.12 -3.59 -5.32
CA GLY A 35 -7.11 -2.55 -5.59
C GLY A 35 -6.52 -2.46 -7.00
N SER A 36 -7.20 -2.88 -8.07
CA SER A 36 -6.65 -2.73 -9.44
C SER A 36 -7.65 -2.24 -10.48
N SER A 37 -7.25 -1.19 -11.22
CA SER A 37 -8.02 -0.66 -12.35
C SER A 37 -7.88 -1.54 -13.60
N ARG A 38 -8.65 -2.63 -13.65
CA ARG A 38 -9.02 -3.37 -14.87
C ARG A 38 -7.92 -3.53 -15.94
N ARG A 39 -6.76 -4.10 -15.60
CA ARG A 39 -5.82 -4.61 -16.60
C ARG A 39 -4.91 -5.68 -16.02
N ALA A 40 -4.86 -6.83 -16.70
CA ALA A 40 -3.95 -7.91 -16.37
C ALA A 40 -2.48 -7.43 -16.39
N ALA A 41 -1.67 -8.00 -15.50
CA ALA A 41 -0.25 -7.70 -15.36
C ALA A 41 0.50 -7.75 -16.71
N ARG A 42 1.38 -6.77 -16.93
CA ARG A 42 2.22 -6.70 -18.14
C ARG A 42 3.21 -7.86 -18.16
N SER A 43 3.20 -8.63 -19.25
CA SER A 43 4.25 -9.61 -19.54
C SER A 43 5.50 -8.91 -20.10
N PRO A 44 6.73 -9.33 -19.73
CA PRO A 44 7.96 -8.71 -20.23
C PRO A 44 8.47 -9.35 -21.54
N SER A 45 8.85 -8.54 -22.54
CA SER A 45 9.71 -8.86 -23.71
C SER A 45 9.75 -7.67 -24.70
N PRO A 46 10.78 -7.51 -25.56
CA PRO A 46 12.22 -7.46 -25.28
C PRO A 46 12.88 -6.20 -25.93
N GLU A 47 14.20 -6.06 -25.88
CA GLU A 47 14.94 -4.93 -26.50
C GLU A 47 14.88 -4.88 -28.04
N PHE A 48 15.09 -3.68 -28.61
CA PHE A 48 16.19 -3.32 -29.54
C PHE A 48 15.81 -2.17 -30.51
N SER A 49 16.61 -1.10 -30.54
CA SER A 49 17.31 -0.58 -31.76
C SER A 49 17.63 0.93 -31.71
N ASN A 50 18.89 1.27 -31.94
CA ASN A 50 19.37 2.65 -32.16
C ASN A 50 18.91 3.21 -33.51
N LEU A 51 18.63 4.52 -33.58
CA LEU A 51 18.82 5.29 -34.82
C LEU A 51 19.47 6.66 -34.56
N ARG A 52 20.33 7.07 -35.51
CA ARG A 52 21.34 8.13 -35.39
C ARG A 52 21.31 9.02 -36.65
N SER A 53 21.15 10.34 -36.49
CA SER A 53 21.58 11.43 -37.41
C SER A 53 21.28 12.79 -36.73
N ARG A 54 22.20 13.76 -36.59
CA ARG A 54 22.86 14.64 -37.60
C ARG A 54 21.86 15.50 -38.42
N SER A 55 22.04 16.80 -38.68
CA SER A 55 22.97 17.85 -38.17
C SER A 55 22.56 19.23 -38.76
N ASN A 56 22.85 20.33 -38.01
CA ASN A 56 23.13 21.71 -38.44
C ASN A 56 22.14 22.56 -39.28
N SER A 57 21.91 23.80 -38.82
CA SER A 57 22.25 25.05 -39.55
C SER A 57 22.18 26.26 -38.60
N ALA A 58 22.93 27.33 -38.87
CA ALA A 58 23.06 28.50 -38.00
C ALA A 58 22.70 29.82 -38.71
N THR A 59 22.23 30.81 -37.97
CA THR A 59 22.28 32.23 -38.34
C THR A 59 22.27 33.10 -37.09
N SER A 60 23.20 34.06 -37.01
CA SER A 60 23.34 34.98 -35.88
C SER A 60 23.02 36.40 -36.33
N SER A 61 22.18 37.11 -35.57
CA SER A 61 22.39 38.53 -35.25
C SER A 61 21.44 38.99 -34.13
N PRO A 62 21.81 40.02 -33.34
CA PRO A 62 21.21 40.28 -32.03
C PRO A 62 20.04 41.26 -32.07
N VAL A 63 19.32 41.41 -30.94
CA VAL A 63 19.08 42.69 -30.22
C VAL A 63 17.97 42.58 -29.15
N TYR A 64 18.18 43.30 -28.04
CA TYR A 64 17.28 43.61 -26.90
C TYR A 64 16.68 42.48 -26.04
N SER A 65 17.29 42.31 -24.86
CA SER A 65 16.66 41.74 -23.67
C SER A 65 15.37 42.48 -23.29
N ARG A 66 14.23 41.78 -23.36
CA ARG A 66 13.04 42.09 -22.57
C ARG A 66 12.58 40.81 -21.86
N SER A 67 12.91 40.72 -20.58
CA SER A 67 12.59 39.58 -19.72
C SER A 67 11.10 39.52 -19.40
N ASN A 68 10.31 38.96 -20.32
CA ASN A 68 8.98 38.45 -20.00
C ASN A 68 9.11 36.97 -19.63
N SER A 69 9.56 36.71 -18.40
CA SER A 69 9.62 35.37 -17.80
C SER A 69 8.22 34.83 -17.47
N ALA A 70 7.39 34.69 -18.51
CA ALA A 70 6.17 33.89 -18.50
C ALA A 70 6.45 32.57 -19.26
N THR A 71 7.58 31.93 -18.94
CA THR A 71 7.80 30.53 -19.29
C THR A 71 6.74 29.70 -18.58
N SER A 72 5.76 29.22 -19.35
CA SER A 72 4.94 28.07 -19.00
C SER A 72 5.86 27.02 -18.39
N SER A 73 5.75 26.81 -17.08
CA SER A 73 6.59 25.80 -16.43
C SER A 73 6.27 24.46 -17.09
N PRO A 74 7.26 23.71 -17.60
CA PRO A 74 7.00 22.33 -17.98
C PRO A 74 6.43 21.63 -16.74
N VAL A 75 5.45 20.75 -16.95
CA VAL A 75 4.67 20.06 -15.91
C VAL A 75 5.63 19.62 -14.80
N ARG A 76 5.64 20.36 -13.68
CA ARG A 76 6.64 20.14 -12.63
C ARG A 76 6.48 18.71 -12.13
N SER A 77 7.59 17.98 -12.15
CA SER A 77 7.78 16.68 -11.53
C SER A 77 7.03 16.66 -10.19
N ARG A 78 5.93 15.90 -10.12
CA ARG A 78 5.18 15.72 -8.88
C ARG A 78 5.92 14.70 -8.02
N PRO A 79 6.60 15.09 -6.94
CA PRO A 79 7.44 14.18 -6.18
C PRO A 79 6.66 13.03 -5.55
N ILE A 80 7.39 12.12 -4.91
CA ILE A 80 6.82 10.96 -4.20
C ILE A 80 5.56 11.35 -3.41
N SER A 81 4.46 10.68 -3.76
CA SER A 81 3.13 11.03 -3.28
C SER A 81 2.47 9.83 -2.63
N THR A 82 1.86 10.00 -1.45
CA THR A 82 0.89 9.03 -0.93
C THR A 82 -0.39 9.12 -1.76
N VAL A 83 -0.84 8.00 -2.29
CA VAL A 83 -2.10 7.89 -3.04
C VAL A 83 -2.98 6.83 -2.38
N ALA A 84 -4.22 7.20 -2.05
CA ALA A 84 -5.16 6.28 -1.39
C ALA A 84 -6.53 6.26 -2.06
N SER A 85 -6.98 5.09 -2.49
CA SER A 85 -8.38 4.81 -2.84
C SER A 85 -9.17 4.42 -1.58
N PRO A 86 -10.40 4.92 -1.39
CA PRO A 86 -11.07 4.82 -0.10
C PRO A 86 -11.73 3.45 0.12
N THR A 87 -11.71 2.93 1.36
CA THR A 87 -12.60 1.86 1.78
C THR A 87 -14.06 2.30 1.63
N ARG A 88 -14.88 1.49 0.97
CA ARG A 88 -16.32 1.75 0.79
C ARG A 88 -17.15 0.76 1.58
N PHE A 89 -18.22 1.25 2.19
CA PHE A 89 -19.15 0.48 3.01
C PHE A 89 -20.55 0.55 2.40
N ASP A 90 -21.34 -0.51 2.55
CA ASP A 90 -22.79 -0.41 2.37
C ASP A 90 -23.49 0.12 3.64
N GLY A 91 -24.79 0.40 3.54
CA GLY A 91 -25.59 0.95 4.65
C GLY A 91 -25.77 0.03 5.86
N ARG A 92 -25.07 -1.12 5.93
CA ARG A 92 -25.00 -2.01 7.09
C ARG A 92 -23.59 -2.14 7.66
N GLY A 93 -22.64 -1.32 7.19
CA GLY A 93 -21.23 -1.37 7.59
C GLY A 93 -20.43 -2.50 6.93
N ARG A 94 -21.01 -3.27 5.99
CA ARG A 94 -20.22 -4.26 5.26
C ARG A 94 -19.30 -3.57 4.25
N VAL A 95 -18.03 -3.89 4.28
CA VAL A 95 -17.03 -3.44 3.30
C VAL A 95 -17.40 -3.99 1.92
N THR A 96 -17.56 -3.09 0.95
CA THR A 96 -17.86 -3.40 -0.46
C THR A 96 -16.64 -3.23 -1.36
N ASP A 97 -15.67 -2.42 -0.92
CA ASP A 97 -14.35 -2.20 -1.52
C ASP A 97 -13.39 -1.91 -0.35
N PRO A 98 -12.31 -2.68 -0.15
CA PRO A 98 -11.37 -2.41 0.93
C PRO A 98 -10.60 -1.09 0.75
N GLY A 99 -10.54 -0.56 -0.48
CA GLY A 99 -9.61 0.52 -0.82
C GLY A 99 -8.16 0.04 -0.84
N HIS A 100 -7.24 0.96 -1.10
CA HIS A 100 -5.80 0.70 -1.14
C HIS A 100 -5.00 1.98 -0.88
N ILE A 101 -3.80 1.86 -0.30
CA ILE A 101 -2.85 2.98 -0.11
C ILE A 101 -1.44 2.54 -0.47
N GLN A 102 -0.73 3.41 -1.17
CA GLN A 102 0.64 3.19 -1.64
C GLN A 102 1.35 4.53 -1.85
N TYR A 103 2.68 4.49 -2.03
CA TYR A 103 3.42 5.62 -2.58
C TYR A 103 3.49 5.51 -4.11
N GLN A 104 3.47 6.65 -4.80
CA GLN A 104 3.64 6.74 -6.26
C GLN A 104 4.69 7.79 -6.64
N THR A 105 5.57 7.43 -7.58
CA THR A 105 6.70 8.26 -8.01
C THR A 105 6.33 9.18 -9.17
N SER A 106 7.07 10.27 -9.35
CA SER A 106 7.12 10.98 -10.63
C SER A 106 7.83 10.16 -11.70
N GLU A 107 7.48 10.44 -12.96
CA GLU A 107 8.28 10.06 -14.13
C GLU A 107 9.76 10.47 -13.96
N TRP A 108 10.01 11.68 -13.44
CA TRP A 108 11.35 12.17 -13.15
C TRP A 108 12.09 11.32 -12.09
N GLU A 109 11.48 11.00 -10.94
CA GLU A 109 12.11 10.12 -9.93
C GLU A 109 12.44 8.74 -10.50
N ARG A 110 11.58 8.19 -11.38
CA ARG A 110 11.86 6.93 -12.08
C ARG A 110 13.02 7.04 -13.03
N GLU A 111 13.07 8.09 -13.86
CA GLU A 111 14.17 8.33 -14.80
C GLU A 111 15.50 8.57 -14.10
N GLN A 112 15.52 9.33 -13.00
CA GLN A 112 16.76 9.66 -12.29
C GLN A 112 17.29 8.50 -11.45
N TYR A 113 16.42 7.74 -10.78
CA TYR A 113 16.84 6.77 -9.79
C TYR A 113 16.57 5.31 -10.19
N GLY A 114 15.71 5.02 -11.17
CA GLY A 114 15.33 3.66 -11.56
C GLY A 114 14.27 3.04 -10.65
N LEU A 115 13.27 3.82 -10.26
CA LEU A 115 12.20 3.41 -9.34
C LEU A 115 11.00 2.79 -10.07
N SER A 116 10.20 2.00 -9.36
CA SER A 116 8.87 1.58 -9.80
C SER A 116 7.86 2.74 -9.86
N ASP A 117 6.79 2.58 -10.64
CA ASP A 117 5.67 3.55 -10.71
C ASP A 117 4.99 3.75 -9.33
N ALA A 118 4.92 2.68 -8.54
CA ALA A 118 4.40 2.68 -7.18
C ALA A 118 5.21 1.75 -6.28
N ILE A 119 5.16 1.99 -4.98
CA ILE A 119 5.56 1.02 -3.96
C ILE A 119 4.47 0.92 -2.89
N GLY A 120 4.02 -0.30 -2.63
CA GLY A 120 2.93 -0.58 -1.70
C GLY A 120 2.98 -2.03 -1.21
N HIS A 121 1.90 -2.51 -0.62
CA HIS A 121 1.82 -3.88 -0.12
C HIS A 121 0.49 -4.51 -0.52
N SER A 122 0.57 -5.52 -1.39
CA SER A 122 -0.56 -6.14 -2.08
C SER A 122 -0.41 -7.66 -2.14
N ARG A 123 -1.54 -8.36 -2.28
CA ARG A 123 -1.57 -9.83 -2.39
C ARG A 123 -1.20 -10.27 -3.81
N TYR A 124 -0.47 -11.38 -3.94
CA TYR A 124 -0.28 -12.02 -5.23
C TYR A 124 -1.59 -12.62 -5.75
N THR A 125 -2.01 -12.15 -6.93
CA THR A 125 -3.24 -12.52 -7.65
C THR A 125 -2.97 -13.12 -9.03
N GLY A 126 -1.70 -13.19 -9.45
CA GLY A 126 -1.29 -13.57 -10.80
C GLY A 126 -1.45 -15.05 -11.15
N TYR A 127 -1.02 -15.42 -12.35
CA TYR A 127 -1.12 -16.80 -12.83
C TYR A 127 -0.31 -17.76 -11.94
N GLY A 128 -0.98 -18.78 -11.40
CA GLY A 128 -0.38 -19.73 -10.46
C GLY A 128 -0.38 -19.27 -9.00
N ALA A 129 -1.00 -18.13 -8.67
CA ALA A 129 -1.21 -17.73 -7.29
C ALA A 129 -1.98 -18.83 -6.50
N PRO A 130 -1.55 -19.16 -5.26
CA PRO A 130 -2.28 -20.12 -4.45
C PRO A 130 -3.67 -19.58 -4.12
N ARG A 131 -4.63 -20.49 -3.92
CA ARG A 131 -5.98 -20.12 -3.49
C ARG A 131 -5.89 -19.38 -2.15
N PRO A 132 -6.42 -18.15 -2.03
CA PRO A 132 -6.33 -17.40 -0.79
C PRO A 132 -7.22 -18.02 0.29
N GLU A 133 -6.78 -17.88 1.54
CA GLU A 133 -7.61 -18.13 2.72
C GLU A 133 -8.64 -16.99 2.85
N ARG A 134 -9.84 -17.32 3.31
CA ARG A 134 -10.93 -16.36 3.51
C ARG A 134 -11.58 -16.58 4.86
N PHE A 135 -11.74 -15.51 5.64
CA PHE A 135 -12.29 -15.57 6.99
C PHE A 135 -13.11 -14.30 7.29
N PRO A 136 -14.16 -14.37 8.14
CA PRO A 136 -14.92 -13.19 8.53
C PRO A 136 -14.12 -12.36 9.53
N VAL A 137 -14.14 -11.03 9.36
CA VAL A 137 -13.59 -10.05 10.30
C VAL A 137 -14.62 -8.95 10.51
N GLU A 138 -14.86 -8.59 11.76
CA GLU A 138 -15.76 -7.49 12.13
C GLU A 138 -15.25 -6.76 13.36
N GLY A 139 -15.66 -5.51 13.51
CA GLY A 139 -15.19 -4.64 14.57
C GLY A 139 -15.72 -3.23 14.42
N HIS A 140 -15.01 -2.26 15.00
CA HIS A 140 -15.28 -0.84 14.83
C HIS A 140 -14.02 -0.14 14.35
N LEU A 141 -14.18 0.82 13.43
CA LEU A 141 -13.14 1.74 12.99
C LEU A 141 -12.84 2.77 14.10
N PRO A 142 -11.73 3.53 14.00
CA PRO A 142 -11.34 4.51 15.04
C PRO A 142 -12.39 5.59 15.32
N ASN A 143 -13.21 5.92 14.31
CA ASN A 143 -14.34 6.84 14.42
C ASN A 143 -15.61 6.23 15.07
N GLY A 144 -15.55 4.98 15.53
CA GLY A 144 -16.68 4.24 16.13
C GLY A 144 -17.65 3.61 15.12
N GLN A 145 -17.40 3.71 13.81
CA GLN A 145 -18.23 3.06 12.79
C GLN A 145 -18.03 1.54 12.82
N TYR A 146 -19.11 0.77 12.93
CA TYR A 146 -19.08 -0.69 12.77
C TYR A 146 -18.66 -1.08 11.36
N PHE A 147 -17.83 -2.13 11.23
CA PHE A 147 -17.52 -2.77 9.96
C PHE A 147 -17.58 -4.30 10.02
N ASN A 148 -17.87 -4.92 8.87
CA ASN A 148 -17.64 -6.35 8.63
C ASN A 148 -17.07 -6.54 7.21
N VAL A 149 -16.06 -7.40 7.09
CA VAL A 149 -15.38 -7.73 5.83
C VAL A 149 -15.07 -9.23 5.77
N THR A 150 -15.03 -9.79 4.57
CA THR A 150 -14.36 -11.09 4.37
C THR A 150 -12.88 -10.81 4.16
N GLY A 151 -12.08 -10.99 5.22
CA GLY A 151 -10.63 -10.93 5.13
C GLY A 151 -10.11 -11.97 4.13
N VAL A 152 -9.11 -11.58 3.34
CA VAL A 152 -8.48 -12.43 2.32
C VAL A 152 -6.99 -12.46 2.61
N ARG A 153 -6.43 -13.66 2.86
CA ARG A 153 -5.02 -13.85 3.18
C ARG A 153 -4.31 -14.65 2.09
N GLY A 154 -3.09 -14.26 1.74
CA GLY A 154 -2.22 -14.99 0.82
C GLY A 154 -0.79 -14.46 0.81
N PRO A 155 0.11 -15.02 -0.03
CA PRO A 155 1.44 -14.44 -0.25
C PRO A 155 1.32 -13.04 -0.85
N ALA A 156 2.26 -12.17 -0.53
CA ALA A 156 2.36 -10.83 -1.10
C ALA A 156 3.18 -10.82 -2.40
N ILE A 157 3.04 -9.74 -3.19
CA ILE A 157 3.95 -9.41 -4.29
C ILE A 157 5.18 -8.65 -3.77
N ASN A 158 6.19 -8.43 -4.62
CA ASN A 158 7.21 -7.43 -4.32
C ASN A 158 6.57 -6.04 -4.26
N ALA A 159 7.05 -5.18 -3.37
CA ALA A 159 6.42 -3.90 -3.12
C ALA A 159 6.36 -3.00 -4.37
N GLY A 160 7.37 -3.11 -5.26
CA GLY A 160 7.46 -2.36 -6.52
C GLY A 160 6.66 -2.93 -7.69
N ASP A 161 6.06 -4.12 -7.54
CA ASP A 161 5.16 -4.71 -8.53
C ASP A 161 3.70 -4.21 -8.36
N ASP A 162 3.45 -3.33 -7.39
CA ASP A 162 2.11 -2.86 -7.03
C ASP A 162 1.50 -1.94 -8.09
N HIS A 163 0.19 -2.03 -8.27
CA HIS A 163 -0.51 -1.35 -9.36
C HIS A 163 -0.80 0.11 -9.03
N VAL A 164 -0.54 1.02 -9.99
CA VAL A 164 -0.87 2.45 -9.86
C VAL A 164 -2.37 2.65 -9.60
N ILE A 165 -2.71 3.22 -8.44
CA ILE A 165 -4.03 3.82 -8.21
C ILE A 165 -4.17 5.07 -9.08
N ASP A 166 -5.07 5.03 -10.05
CA ASP A 166 -5.43 6.19 -10.86
C ASP A 166 -6.01 7.31 -9.97
N HIS A 167 -5.43 8.51 -10.08
CA HIS A 167 -5.81 9.70 -9.32
C HIS A 167 -7.30 10.08 -9.44
N GLY A 168 -8.00 9.69 -10.53
CA GLY A 168 -9.44 9.90 -10.67
C GLY A 168 -10.30 9.03 -9.75
N TYR A 169 -9.75 7.95 -9.18
CA TYR A 169 -10.39 7.08 -8.19
C TYR A 169 -9.81 7.25 -6.78
N ALA A 170 -8.73 7.99 -6.64
CA ALA A 170 -8.11 8.29 -5.36
C ALA A 170 -9.00 9.24 -4.53
N SER A 171 -9.14 8.93 -3.24
CA SER A 171 -9.65 9.87 -2.23
C SER A 171 -8.61 10.92 -1.84
N HIS A 172 -7.33 10.55 -1.93
CA HIS A 172 -6.19 11.35 -1.49
C HIS A 172 -5.02 11.20 -2.45
N VAL A 173 -4.37 12.32 -2.77
CA VAL A 173 -3.06 12.40 -3.45
C VAL A 173 -2.24 13.46 -2.72
N ILE A 174 -1.30 13.02 -1.88
CA ILE A 174 -0.54 13.88 -0.96
C ILE A 174 0.92 13.87 -1.39
N ASP A 175 1.40 15.03 -1.84
CA ASP A 175 2.77 15.28 -2.27
C ASP A 175 3.69 15.51 -1.05
N HIS A 176 4.74 14.71 -0.91
CA HIS A 176 5.66 14.78 0.22
C HIS A 176 6.98 15.52 -0.08
N GLY A 177 7.21 16.02 -1.30
CA GLY A 177 8.49 16.60 -1.72
C GLY A 177 9.49 15.57 -2.27
N GLU A 178 10.60 16.08 -2.82
CA GLU A 178 11.59 15.30 -3.58
C GLU A 178 12.42 14.35 -2.71
N MET A 179 12.60 13.11 -3.16
CA MET A 179 13.48 12.13 -2.49
C MET A 179 14.96 12.48 -2.62
N SER A 180 15.68 12.40 -1.50
CA SER A 180 17.14 12.35 -1.52
C SER A 180 17.64 11.06 -2.17
N TYR A 181 18.90 11.06 -2.63
CA TYR A 181 19.56 9.85 -3.15
C TYR A 181 19.51 8.67 -2.17
N ASP A 182 19.59 8.90 -0.85
CA ASP A 182 19.57 7.86 0.18
C ASP A 182 18.14 7.32 0.44
N GLN A 183 17.12 8.15 0.25
CA GLN A 183 15.72 7.73 0.29
C GLN A 183 15.38 6.92 -0.98
N ALA A 184 15.81 7.39 -2.16
CA ALA A 184 15.67 6.66 -3.41
C ALA A 184 16.47 5.35 -3.44
N ALA A 185 17.62 5.27 -2.75
CA ALA A 185 18.36 4.01 -2.57
C ALA A 185 17.55 2.99 -1.76
N ARG A 186 17.06 3.38 -0.57
CA ARG A 186 16.19 2.52 0.26
C ARG A 186 14.90 2.12 -0.46
N TYR A 187 14.28 3.03 -1.21
CA TYR A 187 13.13 2.72 -2.05
C TYR A 187 13.42 1.53 -2.98
N ARG A 188 14.56 1.53 -3.69
CA ARG A 188 14.93 0.45 -4.62
C ARG A 188 15.17 -0.89 -3.93
N GLU A 189 15.69 -0.89 -2.72
CA GLU A 189 15.85 -2.11 -1.93
C GLU A 189 14.47 -2.73 -1.66
N TYR A 190 13.54 -1.95 -1.12
CA TYR A 190 12.18 -2.39 -0.83
C TYR A 190 11.37 -2.74 -2.09
N GLN A 191 11.54 -2.05 -3.22
CA GLN A 191 10.74 -2.32 -4.42
C GLN A 191 10.94 -3.75 -4.96
N SER A 192 12.09 -4.38 -4.63
CA SER A 192 12.48 -5.73 -5.09
C SER A 192 12.03 -6.89 -4.19
N GLN A 193 11.34 -6.60 -3.08
CA GLN A 193 10.91 -7.58 -2.08
C GLN A 193 9.50 -7.28 -1.54
N PRO A 194 8.76 -8.24 -0.97
CA PRO A 194 7.52 -7.95 -0.26
C PRO A 194 7.77 -7.11 1.00
N VAL A 195 6.87 -6.17 1.33
CA VAL A 195 6.94 -5.41 2.60
C VAL A 195 6.75 -6.36 3.79
N PHE A 196 5.76 -7.25 3.68
CA PHE A 196 5.59 -8.41 4.54
C PHE A 196 5.47 -9.69 3.68
N PRO A 197 5.89 -10.87 4.16
CA PRO A 197 5.79 -12.11 3.37
C PRO A 197 4.36 -12.50 2.95
N SER A 198 3.35 -12.04 3.69
CA SER A 198 1.94 -12.26 3.41
C SER A 198 1.17 -10.93 3.38
N TYR A 199 0.06 -10.93 2.64
CA TYR A 199 -0.94 -9.88 2.68
C TYR A 199 -2.23 -10.41 3.31
N GLU A 200 -2.90 -9.58 4.11
CA GLU A 200 -4.23 -9.83 4.65
C GLU A 200 -5.08 -8.55 4.55
N THR A 201 -6.26 -8.58 3.93
CA THR A 201 -7.02 -7.37 3.55
C THR A 201 -7.48 -6.49 4.73
N SER A 202 -7.92 -7.09 5.84
CA SER A 202 -8.62 -6.36 6.92
C SER A 202 -7.70 -5.66 7.93
N GLY A 203 -6.40 -5.96 7.92
CA GLY A 203 -5.45 -5.51 8.94
C GLY A 203 -5.48 -6.34 10.23
N HIS A 204 -6.26 -7.43 10.28
CA HIS A 204 -6.29 -8.37 11.40
C HIS A 204 -4.90 -8.91 11.73
N ASP A 205 -4.13 -9.30 10.71
CA ASP A 205 -2.76 -9.81 10.86
C ASP A 205 -1.70 -8.70 10.95
N ARG A 206 -2.10 -7.43 10.85
CA ARG A 206 -1.22 -6.25 10.68
C ARG A 206 -0.33 -6.31 9.42
N SER A 207 -0.84 -6.92 8.36
CA SER A 207 -0.14 -7.08 7.07
C SER A 207 -1.00 -6.67 5.86
N ASN A 208 -1.88 -5.68 6.04
CA ASN A 208 -2.60 -5.05 4.92
C ASN A 208 -1.79 -3.88 4.32
N CYS A 209 -2.34 -3.22 3.30
CA CYS A 209 -1.69 -2.08 2.65
C CYS A 209 -1.45 -0.88 3.58
N VAL A 210 -2.33 -0.63 4.55
CA VAL A 210 -2.18 0.43 5.56
C VAL A 210 -0.96 0.17 6.46
N HIS A 211 -0.81 -1.05 6.96
CA HIS A 211 0.38 -1.46 7.73
C HIS A 211 1.66 -1.43 6.87
N GLY A 212 1.59 -1.89 5.61
CA GLY A 212 2.73 -1.88 4.70
C GLY A 212 3.17 -0.46 4.31
N HIS A 213 2.24 0.46 4.09
CA HIS A 213 2.50 1.86 3.75
C HIS A 213 3.13 2.64 4.91
N ALA A 214 2.69 2.36 6.14
CA ALA A 214 3.30 2.89 7.36
C ALA A 214 4.73 2.35 7.56
N GLU A 215 4.95 1.05 7.33
CA GLU A 215 6.28 0.42 7.43
C GLU A 215 7.26 0.97 6.38
N LEU A 216 6.83 1.07 5.12
CA LEU A 216 7.61 1.73 4.06
C LEU A 216 7.90 3.20 4.40
N GLY A 217 6.95 3.92 5.00
CA GLY A 217 7.14 5.31 5.45
C GLY A 217 8.20 5.45 6.55
N ARG A 218 8.20 4.49 7.49
CA ARG A 218 9.19 4.38 8.56
C ARG A 218 10.59 4.06 8.03
N GLU A 219 10.70 3.06 7.16
CA GLU A 219 11.99 2.55 6.67
C GLU A 219 12.62 3.45 5.61
N ILE A 220 11.84 3.96 4.64
CA ILE A 220 12.36 4.80 3.54
C ILE A 220 12.51 6.26 3.98
N PHE A 221 11.54 6.82 4.71
CA PHE A 221 11.53 8.26 5.02
C PHE A 221 11.84 8.59 6.50
N GLY A 222 11.89 7.59 7.38
CA GLY A 222 12.13 7.79 8.82
C GLY A 222 10.90 8.26 9.60
N TRP A 223 9.73 8.34 8.97
CA TRP A 223 8.53 8.90 9.59
C TRP A 223 7.96 7.98 10.67
N ASN A 224 7.63 8.54 11.84
CA ASN A 224 6.90 7.82 12.87
C ASN A 224 5.39 7.86 12.59
N ILE A 225 4.90 6.83 11.91
CA ILE A 225 3.49 6.66 11.55
C ILE A 225 2.84 5.72 12.57
N GLN A 226 1.71 6.13 13.16
CA GLN A 226 0.98 5.38 14.19
C GLN A 226 -0.50 5.29 13.80
N HIS A 227 -1.01 4.09 13.59
CA HIS A 227 -2.36 3.85 13.10
C HIS A 227 -3.01 2.65 13.78
N ASP A 228 -4.34 2.65 13.84
CA ASP A 228 -5.12 1.54 14.38
C ASP A 228 -5.04 0.28 13.52
N GLN A 229 -5.23 -0.88 14.15
CA GLN A 229 -5.14 -2.19 13.49
C GLN A 229 -6.05 -2.32 12.25
N HIS A 230 -7.21 -1.68 12.29
CA HIS A 230 -8.21 -1.65 11.21
C HIS A 230 -8.42 -0.24 10.64
N ALA A 231 -7.41 0.64 10.73
CA ALA A 231 -7.45 1.94 10.07
C ALA A 231 -7.65 1.79 8.54
N THR A 232 -8.40 2.70 7.93
CA THR A 232 -8.64 2.67 6.49
C THR A 232 -7.52 3.38 5.71
N PRO A 233 -7.35 3.09 4.41
CA PRO A 233 -6.44 3.82 3.52
C PRO A 233 -6.62 5.34 3.58
N GLN A 234 -7.87 5.83 3.61
CA GLN A 234 -8.15 7.26 3.69
C GLN A 234 -7.84 7.86 5.08
N ASP A 235 -8.04 7.13 6.17
CA ASP A 235 -7.71 7.61 7.52
C ASP A 235 -6.20 7.75 7.69
N LEU A 236 -5.41 6.77 7.20
CA LEU A 236 -3.96 6.87 7.21
C LEU A 236 -3.47 8.00 6.30
N ALA A 237 -4.03 8.13 5.08
CA ALA A 237 -3.66 9.23 4.19
C ALA A 237 -3.92 10.60 4.86
N GLU A 238 -5.02 10.80 5.57
CA GLU A 238 -5.30 12.04 6.30
C GLU A 238 -4.20 12.36 7.34
N GLN A 239 -3.72 11.36 8.09
CA GLN A 239 -2.64 11.51 9.07
C GLN A 239 -1.30 11.89 8.42
N MET A 240 -1.09 11.49 7.17
CA MET A 240 0.13 11.79 6.42
C MET A 240 0.14 13.20 5.82
N ARG A 241 -0.95 13.96 5.92
CA ARG A 241 -0.98 15.36 5.48
C ARG A 241 -0.02 16.20 6.31
N GLY A 242 0.96 16.79 5.62
CA GLY A 242 2.01 17.59 6.26
C GLY A 242 3.31 16.84 6.53
N LEU A 243 3.35 15.51 6.38
CA LEU A 243 4.62 14.79 6.30
C LEU A 243 5.38 15.22 5.05
N ARG A 244 6.67 15.47 5.20
CA ARG A 244 7.58 15.88 4.14
C ARG A 244 8.88 15.09 4.20
N VAL A 245 9.47 14.87 3.02
CA VAL A 245 10.67 14.07 2.79
C VAL A 245 11.94 14.82 3.23
N ASP A 246 11.93 16.15 3.19
CA ASP A 246 13.02 17.05 3.61
C ASP A 246 13.03 17.35 5.13
N GLY A 247 11.86 17.39 5.77
CA GLY A 247 11.69 17.86 7.15
C GLY A 247 12.35 17.01 8.25
N TYR A 248 12.65 15.74 8.00
CA TYR A 248 13.08 14.81 9.05
C TYR A 248 14.60 14.75 9.29
N ASN A 249 15.42 15.31 8.39
CA ASN A 249 16.89 15.31 8.54
C ASN A 249 17.42 16.24 9.64
N SER A 250 16.57 17.08 10.26
CA SER A 250 17.00 18.05 11.29
C SER A 250 17.12 17.48 12.71
N TYR A 251 16.58 16.27 12.98
CA TYR A 251 16.48 15.74 14.35
C TYR A 251 17.46 14.61 14.70
N SER A 252 18.14 13.98 13.72
CA SER A 252 19.02 12.83 13.98
C SER A 252 20.50 13.18 14.20
N SER A 253 20.90 14.44 14.09
CA SER A 253 22.32 14.86 14.19
C SER A 253 22.77 15.25 15.60
N TYR A 254 21.88 15.37 16.58
CA TYR A 254 22.19 15.77 17.97
C TYR A 254 22.53 14.62 18.92
N ARG A 255 22.97 13.45 18.41
CA ARG A 255 23.33 12.30 19.25
C ARG A 255 24.54 11.51 18.78
N ASN A 256 25.68 12.19 18.66
CA ASN A 256 27.01 11.68 19.04
C ASN A 256 28.04 12.81 19.02
N GLY A 257 27.86 13.79 19.90
CA GLY A 257 28.95 14.67 20.33
C GLY A 257 29.54 14.09 21.61
N ASN A 258 30.66 13.38 21.51
CA ASN A 258 31.55 13.15 22.64
C ASN A 258 32.97 12.92 22.14
N ASP A 259 33.52 13.93 21.48
CA ASP A 259 34.98 14.09 21.40
C ASP A 259 35.50 14.13 22.84
N SER A 260 36.50 13.29 23.12
CA SER A 260 37.22 13.29 24.39
C SER A 260 38.68 12.99 24.10
N ASP A 261 39.29 13.86 23.29
CA ASP A 261 40.72 14.12 23.39
C ASP A 261 40.99 14.78 24.74
N SER A 262 41.80 14.12 25.57
CA SER A 262 42.51 14.72 26.70
C SER A 262 43.73 13.86 27.02
N GLU A 263 44.85 14.55 27.21
CA GLU A 263 46.25 14.09 27.28
C GLU A 263 46.55 12.96 28.28
#